data_AF-A0A498P0Y4-F1
#
_entry.id   AF-A0A498P0Y4-F1
#
_cell.length_a   1.000
_cell.length_b   1.000
_cell.length_c   1.000
_cell.angle_alpha   90.00
_cell.angle_beta   90.00
_cell.angle_gamma   90.00
#
_symmetry.space_group_name_H-M   'P 1'
#
loop_
_entity.id
_entity.type
_entity.pdbx_description
1 polymer ?
#
loop_
_entity_poly.entity_id
_entity_poly.type
_entity_poly.pdbx_seq_one_letter_code
_entity_poly.pdbx_strand_id
1 'polypeptide(L)'
;MTVQASSTVTAYAIQPNSTLSPLFVLNLEGSVSAHMYVTELKLAGNVTLNKFKMSVAESYVGPFQVASLDKIFTVVLRVAVLPLVNARLQEGFPLPAIGKMQLVNSQLQVLKDYLLIGTDVQFNGFSD
;
A
#
# COMPACT_ATOMS: atom_id res chain seq x y z
N MET A 1 6.14 9.83 2.44
CA MET A 1 6.76 8.93 3.43
C MET A 1 7.14 7.63 2.76
N THR A 2 8.12 6.88 3.28
CA THR A 2 8.45 5.54 2.78
C THR A 2 8.05 4.50 3.81
N VAL A 3 7.29 3.49 3.37
CA VAL A 3 6.91 2.33 4.18
C VAL A 3 7.63 1.12 3.64
N GLN A 4 8.22 0.32 4.53
CA GLN A 4 8.88 -0.93 4.20
C GLN A 4 8.15 -2.09 4.87
N ALA A 5 8.05 -3.21 4.19
CA ALA A 5 7.43 -4.41 4.71
C ALA A 5 8.27 -5.63 4.33
N SER A 6 8.42 -6.55 5.29
CA SER A 6 9.05 -7.84 5.09
C SER A 6 8.06 -8.95 5.45
N SER A 7 8.02 -10.01 4.65
CA SER A 7 7.13 -11.15 4.88
C SER A 7 7.77 -12.44 4.39
N THR A 8 7.22 -13.58 4.80
CA THR A 8 7.58 -14.90 4.31
C THR A 8 6.38 -15.57 3.68
N VAL A 9 6.56 -16.18 2.50
CA VAL A 9 5.50 -16.90 1.79
C VAL A 9 5.95 -18.33 1.52
N THR A 10 5.07 -19.30 1.78
CA THR A 10 5.28 -20.70 1.44
C THR A 10 4.49 -21.08 0.20
N ALA A 11 5.16 -21.69 -0.77
CA ALA A 11 4.52 -22.26 -1.95
C ALA A 11 4.20 -23.74 -1.72
N TYR A 12 3.02 -24.18 -2.16
CA TYR A 12 2.56 -25.56 -2.04
C TYR A 12 2.19 -26.13 -3.41
N ALA A 13 2.46 -27.43 -3.61
CA ALA A 13 1.80 -28.23 -4.62
C ALA A 13 0.55 -28.88 -4.03
N ILE A 14 -0.55 -28.83 -4.79
CA ILE A 14 -1.79 -29.54 -4.46
C ILE A 14 -1.72 -30.92 -5.12
N GLN A 15 -1.67 -31.98 -4.32
CA GLN A 15 -1.66 -33.37 -4.80
C GLN A 15 -3.05 -33.83 -5.27
N PRO A 16 -3.16 -34.95 -6.02
CA PRO A 16 -4.45 -35.50 -6.45
C PRO A 16 -5.41 -35.84 -5.30
N ASN A 17 -4.88 -36.13 -4.11
CA ASN A 17 -5.65 -36.38 -2.89
C ASN A 17 -5.90 -35.10 -2.07
N SER A 18 -5.71 -33.91 -2.66
CA SER A 18 -5.82 -32.59 -2.04
C SER A 18 -4.82 -32.29 -0.91
N THR A 19 -3.81 -33.15 -0.69
CA THR A 19 -2.76 -32.86 0.28
C THR A 19 -1.86 -31.75 -0.23
N LEU A 20 -1.49 -30.82 0.65
CA LEU A 20 -0.54 -29.75 0.35
C LEU A 20 0.88 -30.21 0.66
N SER A 21 1.74 -30.26 -0.36
CA SER A 21 3.17 -30.50 -0.20
C SER A 21 3.93 -29.18 -0.32
N PRO A 22 4.70 -28.77 0.70
CA PRO A 22 5.49 -27.55 0.60
C PRO A 22 6.59 -27.73 -0.45
N LEU A 23 6.78 -26.71 -1.28
CA LEU A 23 7.82 -26.68 -2.32
C LEU A 23 9.02 -25.86 -1.87
N PHE A 24 8.75 -24.62 -1.43
CA PHE A 24 9.77 -23.68 -0.98
C PHE A 24 9.15 -22.54 -0.17
N VAL A 25 9.98 -21.89 0.62
CA VAL A 25 9.66 -20.68 1.40
C VAL A 25 10.48 -19.53 0.84
N LEU A 26 9.83 -18.40 0.59
CA LEU A 26 10.46 -17.17 0.09
C LEU A 26 10.39 -16.06 1.13
N ASN A 27 11.49 -15.32 1.29
CA ASN A 27 11.47 -14.01 1.94
C ASN A 27 11.09 -12.95 0.90
N LEU A 28 10.18 -12.06 1.29
CA LEU A 28 9.73 -10.94 0.49
C LEU A 28 10.12 -9.66 1.22
N GLU A 29 10.75 -8.73 0.50
CA GLU A 29 11.05 -7.39 0.96
C GLU A 29 10.45 -6.37 -0.01
N GLY A 30 9.52 -5.56 0.47
CA GLY A 30 8.88 -4.50 -0.30
C GLY A 30 9.09 -3.14 0.33
N SER A 31 9.14 -2.09 -0.49
CA SER A 31 8.99 -0.73 0.00
C SER A 31 8.20 0.13 -0.99
N VAL A 32 7.39 1.01 -0.43
CA VAL A 32 6.53 1.93 -1.19
C VAL A 32 6.73 3.36 -0.67
N SER A 33 6.60 4.33 -1.55
CA SER A 33 6.47 5.73 -1.17
C SER A 33 4.99 6.09 -1.16
N ALA A 34 4.48 6.54 -0.02
CA ALA A 34 3.13 7.05 0.13
C ALA A 34 3.14 8.58 0.09
N HIS A 35 2.25 9.14 -0.71
CA HIS A 35 1.93 10.56 -0.77
C HIS A 35 0.50 10.75 -0.29
N MET A 36 0.33 11.58 0.75
CA MET A 36 -0.97 11.88 1.33
C MET A 36 -1.30 13.35 1.10
N TYR A 37 -2.56 13.65 0.92
CA TYR A 37 -3.06 15.00 0.68
C TYR A 37 -4.49 15.13 1.20
N VAL A 38 -4.89 16.37 1.48
CA VAL A 38 -6.29 16.68 1.78
C VAL A 38 -6.97 17.10 0.48
N THR A 39 -8.15 16.54 0.23
CA THR A 39 -9.02 16.97 -0.86
C THR A 39 -10.43 17.07 -0.30
N GLU A 40 -11.08 18.22 -0.51
CA GLU A 40 -12.37 18.53 0.09
C GLU A 40 -12.34 18.37 1.64
N LEU A 41 -13.07 17.41 2.18
CA LEU A 41 -13.09 17.02 3.59
C LEU A 41 -12.62 15.57 3.75
N LYS A 42 -11.62 15.16 2.97
CA LYS A 42 -11.06 13.81 3.01
C LYS A 42 -9.55 13.83 3.07
N LEU A 43 -8.99 12.91 3.84
CA LEU A 43 -7.59 12.51 3.75
C LEU A 43 -7.47 11.44 2.67
N ALA A 44 -6.86 11.79 1.55
CA ALA A 44 -6.63 10.88 0.45
C ALA A 44 -5.13 10.61 0.30
N GLY A 45 -4.79 9.66 -0.56
CA GLY A 45 -3.40 9.40 -0.90
C GLY A 45 -3.21 8.55 -2.13
N ASN A 46 -1.94 8.33 -2.43
CA ASN A 46 -1.48 7.34 -3.38
C ASN A 46 -0.15 6.75 -2.91
N VAL A 47 0.19 5.59 -3.47
CA VAL A 47 1.42 4.87 -3.24
C VAL A 47 2.11 4.55 -4.56
N THR A 48 3.44 4.54 -4.51
CA THR A 48 4.32 4.13 -5.60
C THR A 48 5.29 3.07 -5.11
N LEU A 49 5.57 2.08 -5.95
CA LEU A 49 6.49 0.99 -5.59
C LEU A 49 7.94 1.45 -5.78
N ASN A 50 8.73 1.40 -4.70
CA ASN A 50 10.15 1.73 -4.75
C ASN A 50 10.99 0.48 -5.07
N LYS A 51 10.81 -0.56 -4.24
CA LYS A 51 11.55 -1.82 -4.30
C LYS A 51 10.60 -2.96 -4.03
N PHE A 52 10.80 -4.06 -4.75
CA PHE A 52 10.30 -5.38 -4.39
C PHE A 52 11.44 -6.36 -4.63
N LYS A 53 11.65 -7.27 -3.68
CA LYS A 53 12.70 -8.28 -3.77
C LYS A 53 12.23 -9.59 -3.17
N MET A 54 12.53 -10.70 -3.84
CA MET A 54 12.40 -12.04 -3.31
C MET A 54 13.74 -12.73 -3.11
N SER A 55 13.86 -13.53 -2.06
CA SER A 55 14.96 -14.47 -1.86
C SER A 55 14.45 -15.80 -1.32
N VAL A 56 15.20 -16.87 -1.55
CA VAL A 56 14.85 -18.20 -1.03
C VAL A 56 15.21 -18.25 0.45
N ALA A 57 14.25 -18.60 1.30
CA ALA A 57 14.49 -18.92 2.71
C ALA A 57 14.78 -20.42 2.86
N GLU A 58 13.96 -21.27 2.25
CA GLU A 58 14.07 -22.73 2.29
C GLU A 58 13.53 -23.34 0.99
N SER A 59 14.07 -24.49 0.56
CA SER A 59 13.59 -25.21 -0.62
C SER A 59 13.62 -26.71 -0.40
N TYR A 60 12.48 -27.36 -0.66
CA TYR A 60 12.30 -28.82 -0.60
C TYR A 60 12.43 -29.48 -1.97
N VAL A 61 12.61 -28.68 -3.03
CA VAL A 61 12.70 -29.13 -4.43
C VAL A 61 14.08 -28.89 -5.04
N GLY A 62 15.08 -28.56 -4.21
CA GLY A 62 16.42 -28.21 -4.66
C GLY A 62 16.55 -26.74 -5.12
N PRO A 63 17.68 -26.38 -5.74
CA PRO A 63 17.94 -25.00 -6.16
C PRO A 63 17.07 -24.59 -7.36
N PHE A 64 16.60 -23.34 -7.35
CA PHE A 64 15.84 -22.75 -8.46
C PHE A 64 16.08 -21.25 -8.58
N GLN A 65 15.72 -20.68 -9.74
CA GLN A 65 15.97 -19.26 -10.03
C GLN A 65 14.82 -18.37 -9.55
N VAL A 66 14.97 -17.78 -8.36
CA VAL A 66 14.00 -16.85 -7.77
C VAL A 66 13.84 -15.54 -8.56
N ALA A 67 14.84 -15.14 -9.35
CA ALA A 67 14.83 -13.88 -10.10
C ALA A 67 13.69 -13.78 -11.13
N SER A 68 13.20 -14.91 -11.66
CA SER A 68 12.05 -14.92 -12.56
C SER A 68 10.75 -14.60 -11.81
N LEU A 69 10.57 -15.15 -10.61
CA LEU A 69 9.41 -14.84 -9.75
C LEU A 69 9.41 -13.36 -9.34
N ASP A 70 10.57 -12.85 -8.97
CA ASP A 70 10.75 -11.44 -8.61
C ASP A 70 10.25 -10.48 -9.71
N LYS A 71 10.65 -10.73 -10.96
CA LYS A 71 10.21 -9.95 -12.13
C LYS A 71 8.70 -10.04 -12.36
N ILE A 72 8.15 -11.26 -12.33
CA ILE A 72 6.71 -11.49 -12.55
C ILE A 72 5.89 -10.73 -11.50
N PHE A 73 6.21 -10.88 -10.22
CA PHE A 73 5.48 -10.21 -9.15
C PHE A 73 5.69 -8.70 -9.16
N THR A 74 6.88 -8.21 -9.51
CA THR A 74 7.11 -6.77 -9.69
C THR A 74 6.18 -6.20 -10.77
N VAL A 75 5.99 -6.91 -11.89
CA VAL A 75 5.05 -6.50 -12.93
C VAL A 75 3.61 -6.52 -12.39
N VAL A 76 3.16 -7.62 -11.78
CA VAL A 76 1.81 -7.76 -11.21
C VAL A 76 1.51 -6.65 -10.19
N LEU A 77 2.47 -6.34 -9.31
CA LEU A 77 2.34 -5.27 -8.34
C LEU A 77 2.13 -3.91 -9.01
N ARG A 78 2.85 -3.62 -10.09
CA ARG A 78 2.75 -2.35 -10.81
C ARG A 78 1.48 -2.22 -11.64
N VAL A 79 1.07 -3.29 -12.33
CA VAL A 79 -0.01 -3.21 -13.33
C VAL A 79 -1.39 -3.56 -12.79
N ALA A 80 -1.48 -4.35 -11.71
CA ALA A 80 -2.75 -4.83 -11.17
C ALA A 80 -2.99 -4.36 -9.73
N VAL A 81 -2.00 -4.55 -8.84
CA VAL A 81 -2.20 -4.29 -7.40
C VAL A 81 -2.17 -2.80 -7.09
N LEU A 82 -1.12 -2.08 -7.48
CA LEU A 82 -0.96 -0.66 -7.19
C LEU A 82 -2.11 0.21 -7.73
N PRO A 83 -2.61 0.02 -8.97
CA PRO A 83 -3.75 0.78 -9.45
C PRO A 83 -5.00 0.59 -8.58
N LEU A 84 -5.28 -0.64 -8.15
CA LEU A 84 -6.43 -0.92 -7.29
C LEU A 84 -6.27 -0.29 -5.89
N VAL A 85 -5.08 -0.40 -5.30
CA VAL A 85 -4.76 0.24 -4.03
C VAL A 85 -4.89 1.76 -4.13
N ASN A 86 -4.35 2.36 -5.19
CA ASN A 86 -4.42 3.81 -5.41
C ASN A 86 -5.85 4.29 -5.63
N ALA A 87 -6.68 3.54 -6.37
CA ALA A 87 -8.10 3.87 -6.52
C ALA A 87 -8.79 3.95 -5.14
N ARG A 88 -8.51 3.00 -4.25
CA ARG A 88 -9.04 3.01 -2.87
C ARG A 88 -8.49 4.14 -2.01
N LEU A 89 -7.20 4.43 -2.09
CA LEU A 89 -6.60 5.54 -1.34
C LEU A 89 -7.10 6.91 -1.83
N GLN A 90 -7.47 7.02 -3.11
CA GLN A 90 -8.04 8.21 -3.71
C GLN A 90 -9.52 8.43 -3.34
N GLU A 91 -10.28 7.37 -3.03
CA GLU A 91 -11.64 7.50 -2.45
C GLU A 91 -11.61 8.34 -1.16
N GLY A 92 -10.52 8.21 -0.40
CA GLY A 92 -10.18 9.01 0.78
C GLY A 92 -10.93 8.60 2.04
N PHE A 93 -10.38 8.98 3.19
CA PHE A 93 -10.99 8.83 4.51
C PHE A 93 -11.62 10.16 4.96
N PRO A 94 -12.89 10.18 5.41
CA PRO A 94 -13.55 11.42 5.76
C PRO A 94 -12.90 12.08 6.98
N LEU A 95 -12.71 13.39 6.90
CA LEU A 95 -12.29 14.25 7.99
C LEU A 95 -13.52 14.83 8.71
N PRO A 96 -13.41 15.12 10.02
CA PRO A 96 -14.50 15.72 10.76
C PRO A 96 -14.84 17.10 10.20
N ALA A 97 -16.14 17.37 10.02
CA ALA A 97 -16.66 18.64 9.51
C ALA A 97 -17.54 19.32 10.57
N ILE A 98 -17.46 20.64 10.65
CA ILE A 98 -18.31 21.47 11.51
C ILE A 98 -19.11 22.40 10.60
N GLY A 99 -20.37 22.02 10.33
CA GLY A 99 -21.23 22.76 9.42
C GLY A 99 -20.77 22.72 7.96
N LYS A 100 -21.13 23.75 7.19
CA LYS A 100 -20.75 23.91 5.78
C LYS A 100 -19.38 24.59 5.69
N MET A 101 -18.32 23.79 5.74
CA MET A 101 -16.93 24.25 5.65
C MET A 101 -16.15 23.56 4.53
N GLN A 102 -15.08 24.20 4.09
CA GLN A 102 -14.08 23.65 3.19
C GLN A 102 -12.69 23.84 3.78
N LEU A 103 -11.82 22.86 3.56
CA LEU A 103 -10.41 22.92 3.96
C LEU A 103 -9.59 23.46 2.79
N VAL A 104 -8.78 24.49 3.03
CA VAL A 104 -7.91 25.11 2.02
C VAL A 104 -6.50 25.28 2.55
N ASN A 105 -5.52 25.36 1.65
CA ASN A 105 -4.09 25.50 1.97
C ASN A 105 -3.57 24.43 2.95
N SER A 106 -4.13 23.21 2.88
CA SER A 106 -3.80 22.16 3.83
C SER A 106 -2.36 21.67 3.68
N GLN A 107 -1.69 21.51 4.82
CA GLN A 107 -0.37 20.92 4.95
C GLN A 107 -0.43 19.72 5.87
N LEU A 108 0.34 18.68 5.52
CA LEU A 108 0.39 17.44 6.28
C LEU A 108 1.79 17.19 6.80
N GLN A 109 1.89 16.82 8.08
CA GLN A 109 3.14 16.40 8.69
C GLN A 109 2.93 15.09 9.44
N VAL A 110 3.68 14.06 9.04
CA VAL A 110 3.73 12.79 9.76
C VAL A 110 4.62 12.97 10.98
N LEU A 111 4.07 12.77 12.16
CA LEU A 111 4.78 12.85 13.43
C LEU A 111 4.76 11.47 14.10
N LYS A 112 5.46 11.35 15.22
CA LYS A 112 5.43 10.13 16.01
C LYS A 112 4.00 9.92 16.52
N ASP A 113 3.41 8.75 16.21
CA ASP A 113 2.09 8.29 16.66
C ASP A 113 0.86 9.01 16.06
N TYR A 114 1.02 10.13 15.34
CA TYR A 114 -0.10 10.84 14.71
C TYR A 114 0.28 11.59 13.42
N LEU A 115 -0.75 11.95 12.65
CA LEU A 115 -0.66 12.81 11.48
C LEU A 115 -1.21 14.19 11.84
N LEU A 116 -0.38 15.22 11.74
CA LEU A 116 -0.82 16.61 11.87
C LEU A 116 -1.34 17.11 10.53
N ILE A 117 -2.56 17.65 10.54
CA ILE A 117 -3.17 18.34 9.40
C ILE A 117 -3.37 19.80 9.82
N GLY A 118 -2.54 20.69 9.27
CA GLY A 118 -2.70 22.14 9.40
C GLY A 118 -3.46 22.66 8.18
N THR A 119 -4.48 23.48 8.35
CA THR A 119 -5.31 23.95 7.23
C THR A 119 -6.03 25.24 7.60
N ASP A 120 -6.27 26.08 6.61
CA ASP A 120 -7.23 27.16 6.73
C ASP A 120 -8.65 26.59 6.50
N VAL A 121 -9.65 27.27 7.07
CA VAL A 121 -11.06 26.87 6.95
C VAL A 121 -11.84 28.00 6.29
N GLN A 122 -12.55 27.67 5.21
CA GLN A 122 -13.51 28.56 4.58
C GLN A 122 -14.93 28.10 4.91
N PHE A 123 -15.71 28.97 5.55
CA PHE A 123 -17.12 28.72 5.78
C PHE A 123 -17.93 29.20 4.59
N ASN A 124 -18.76 28.31 4.05
CA ASN A 124 -19.75 28.69 3.06
C ASN A 124 -20.97 29.17 3.86
N GLY A 125 -21.22 30.48 3.83
CA GLY A 125 -22.31 31.10 4.59
C GLY A 125 -23.64 30.38 4.41
N PHE A 126 -24.52 30.48 5.41
CA PHE A 126 -25.90 30.01 5.29
C PHE A 126 -26.53 30.76 4.12
N SER A 127 -26.76 30.09 3.00
CA SER A 127 -27.75 30.54 2.04
C SER A 127 -29.10 30.34 2.71
N ASP A 128 -29.73 31.45 3.11
CA ASP A 128 -31.12 31.51 3.59
C ASP A 128 -32.09 30.79 2.63
#